data_AF-A0A0E1XAK0-F1
#
_entry.id   AF-A0A0E1XAK0-F1
#
_cell.length_a   1.000
_cell.length_b   1.000
_cell.length_c   1.000
_cell.angle_alpha   90.00
_cell.angle_beta   90.00
_cell.angle_gamma   90.00
#
_symmetry.space_group_name_H-M   'P 1'
#
loop_
_entity.id
_entity.type
_entity.pdbx_description
1 polymer ?
#
loop_
_entity_poly.entity_id
_entity_poly.type
_entity_poly.pdbx_seq_one_letter_code
_entity_poly.pdbx_strand_id
1 'polypeptide(L)' 'MSPKDTTRFETKPDHQAQFDWKESINFKTKDNQRIPLYIGVLLLYYSRFIIMYDNE' A
#
# COMPACT_ATOMS: atom_id res chain seq x y z
N MET A 1 -25.61 10.70 -5.42
CA MET A 1 -24.39 10.81 -6.25
C MET A 1 -23.20 10.62 -5.33
N SER A 2 -22.43 9.54 -5.50
CA SER A 2 -21.13 9.44 -4.80
C SER A 2 -20.21 10.53 -5.37
N PRO A 3 -19.42 11.24 -4.56
CA PRO A 3 -18.38 12.08 -5.11
C PRO A 3 -17.50 11.21 -6.02
N LYS A 4 -17.26 11.68 -7.26
CA LYS A 4 -16.14 11.19 -8.06
C LYS A 4 -14.89 11.65 -7.31
N ASP A 5 -14.48 10.86 -6.34
CA ASP A 5 -13.28 11.11 -5.56
C ASP A 5 -12.09 10.83 -6.48
N THR A 6 -11.80 11.80 -7.36
CA THR A 6 -10.61 11.78 -8.19
C THR A 6 -9.43 11.83 -7.22
N THR A 7 -8.74 10.70 -7.07
CA THR A 7 -7.52 10.60 -6.27
C THR A 7 -6.60 11.77 -6.63
N ARG A 8 -6.36 12.66 -5.66
CA ARG A 8 -5.57 13.87 -5.88
C ARG A 8 -4.09 13.48 -5.93
N PHE A 9 -3.52 13.51 -7.12
CA PHE A 9 -2.08 13.34 -7.31
C PHE A 9 -1.38 14.68 -7.09
N GLU A 10 -0.45 14.73 -6.14
CA GLU A 10 0.36 15.94 -5.90
C GLU A 10 1.50 16.08 -6.92
N THR A 11 1.86 14.97 -7.57
CA THR A 11 2.87 14.89 -8.63
C THR A 11 2.34 14.08 -9.80
N LYS A 12 3.02 14.10 -10.96
CA LYS A 12 2.62 13.27 -12.10
C LYS A 12 2.55 11.79 -11.67
N PRO A 13 1.66 10.97 -12.26
CA PRO A 13 1.32 9.65 -11.73
C PRO A 13 2.51 8.67 -11.66
N ASP A 14 3.50 8.85 -12.52
CA ASP A 14 4.76 8.10 -12.59
C ASP A 14 5.81 8.50 -11.54
N HIS A 15 5.58 9.59 -10.79
CA HIS A 15 6.53 10.13 -9.81
C HIS A 15 6.10 9.96 -8.36
N GLN A 16 4.87 9.52 -8.09
CA GLN A 16 4.37 9.36 -6.73
C GLN A 16 4.47 7.90 -6.26
N ALA A 17 5.02 7.70 -5.07
CA ALA A 17 4.93 6.46 -4.32
C ALA A 17 4.17 6.71 -3.02
N GLN A 18 3.39 5.73 -2.58
CA GLN A 18 2.71 5.78 -1.30
C GLN A 18 3.38 4.81 -0.34
N PHE A 19 3.94 5.33 0.74
CA PHE A 19 4.38 4.51 1.87
C PHE A 19 3.26 4.48 2.90
N ASP A 20 2.87 3.28 3.31
CA ASP A 20 1.84 3.08 4.32
C ASP A 20 2.26 2.05 5.35
N TRP A 21 1.79 2.24 6.57
CA TRP A 21 1.98 1.26 7.62
C TRP A 21 0.90 0.20 7.54
N LYS A 22 1.29 -1.05 7.30
CA LYS A 22 0.33 -2.13 7.12
C LYS A 22 0.04 -2.85 8.42
N GLU A 23 1.08 -3.39 9.07
CA GLU A 23 0.91 -4.34 10.16
C GLU A 23 2.01 -4.22 11.22
N SER A 24 1.65 -4.57 12.46
CA SER A 24 2.56 -4.70 13.59
C SER A 24 2.36 -6.07 14.25
N ILE A 25 3.43 -6.86 14.40
CA ILE A 25 3.37 -8.25 14.86
C ILE A 25 4.39 -8.48 15.98
N ASN A 26 4.02 -9.17 17.05
CA ASN A 26 4.98 -9.59 18.07
C ASN A 26 5.68 -10.89 17.65
N PHE A 27 6.93 -10.80 17.19
CA PHE A 27 7.74 -11.92 16.73
C PHE A 27 8.52 -12.55 17.89
N LYS A 28 8.53 -13.90 17.94
CA LYS A 28 9.26 -14.65 18.95
C LYS A 28 10.61 -15.10 18.39
N THR A 29 11.71 -14.67 19.01
CA THR A 29 13.06 -15.08 18.60
C THR A 29 13.40 -16.49 19.10
N LYS A 30 14.48 -17.08 18.56
CA LYS A 30 14.98 -18.40 19.01
C LYS A 30 15.34 -18.41 20.50
N ASP A 31 15.77 -17.26 21.02
CA ASP A 31 16.11 -17.05 22.44
C ASP A 31 14.87 -16.74 23.30
N ASN A 32 13.67 -17.05 22.80
CA ASN A 32 12.40 -16.93 23.52
C ASN A 32 11.98 -15.47 23.84
N GLN A 33 12.63 -14.46 23.25
CA GLN A 33 12.27 -13.05 23.41
C GLN A 33 11.13 -12.68 22.46
N ARG A 34 10.30 -11.70 22.86
CA ARG A 34 9.25 -11.12 22.00
C ARG A 34 9.67 -9.72 21.57
N ILE A 35 9.75 -9.49 20.26
CA ILE A 35 10.09 -8.18 19.69
C ILE A 35 8.95 -7.69 18.77
N PRO A 36 8.64 -6.39 18.75
CA PRO A 36 7.70 -5.84 17.78
C PRO A 36 8.35 -5.80 16.40
N LEU A 37 7.73 -6.48 15.44
CA LEU A 37 8.00 -6.40 14.02
C LEU A 37 6.97 -5.48 13.36
N TYR A 38 7.45 -4.72 12.41
CA TYR A 38 6.81 -3.53 11.89
C TYR A 38 6.87 -3.59 10.38
N ILE A 39 5.72 -3.71 9.74
CA ILE A 39 5.61 -4.00 8.31
C ILE A 39 5.06 -2.76 7.61
N GLY A 40 5.95 -2.06 6.91
CA GLY A 40 5.59 -1.01 5.96
C GLY A 40 5.38 -1.57 4.55
N VAL A 41 4.49 -0.95 3.80
CA VAL A 41 4.28 -1.23 2.37
C VAL A 41 4.58 0.01 1.57
N LEU A 42 5.36 -0.16 0.51
CA LEU A 42 5.62 0.86 -0.49
C LEU A 42 4.86 0.50 -1.77
N LEU A 43 3.82 1.27 -2.09
CA LEU A 43 3.06 1.13 -3.32
C LEU A 43 3.61 2.09 -4.37
N LEU A 44 4.16 1.51 -5.44
CA LEU A 44 4.56 2.25 -6.63
C LEU A 44 3.35 2.40 -7.56
N TYR A 45 3.02 3.63 -7.93
CA TYR A 45 1.77 3.95 -8.61
C TYR A 45 1.62 3.24 -9.98
N TYR A 46 2.71 3.11 -10.74
CA TYR A 46 2.72 2.44 -12.05
C TYR A 46 2.62 0.90 -11.95
N SER A 47 2.71 0.31 -10.76
CA SER A 47 2.62 -1.14 -10.55
C SER A 47 1.20 -1.64 -10.24
N ARG A 48 0.20 -0.73 -10.15
CA ARG A 48 -1.18 -1.13 -9.88
C ARG A 48 -1.80 -1.73 -11.15
N PHE A 49 -1.96 -3.05 -11.19
CA PHE A 49 -2.69 -3.73 -12.26
C PHE A 49 -4.12 -3.19 -12.35
N ILE A 50 -4.48 -2.63 -13.50
CA ILE A 50 -5.87 -2.33 -13.83
C ILE A 50 -6.40 -3.53 -14.61
N ILE A 51 -7.16 -4.40 -13.94
CA ILE A 51 -7.99 -5.40 -14.64
C ILE A 51 -9.27 -4.67 -15.02
N MET A 52 -9.34 -4.16 -16.25
CA MET A 52 -10.61 -3.72 -16.83
C MET A 52 -11.31 -4.96 -17.38
N TYR A 53 -12.49 -5.28 -16.84
CA TYR A 53 -13.42 -6.15 -17.55
C TYR A 53 -14.15 -5.26 -18.56
N ASP A 54 -13.97 -5.54 -19.86
CA ASP A 54 -14.90 -5.03 -20.87
C ASP A 54 -16.25 -5.70 -20.60
N ASN A 55 -17.25 -4.89 -20.25
CA ASN A 55 -18.63 -5.30 -20.39
C ASN A 55 -19.02 -4.98 -21.83
N GLU A 56 -19.06 -6.00 -22.69
CA GLU A 56 -19.93 -5.97 -23.88
C GLU A 56 -21.41 -5.93 -23.47
#